data_AF-A0A8D8ZX13-F1
#
_entry.id   AF-A0A8D8ZX13-F1
#
_cell.length_a   1.000
_cell.length_b   1.000
_cell.length_c   1.000
_cell.angle_alpha   90.00
_cell.angle_beta   90.00
_cell.angle_gamma   90.00
#
_symmetry.space_group_name_H-M   'P 1'
#
loop_
_entity.id
_entity.type
_entity.pdbx_description
1 polymer ?
#
loop_
_entity_poly.entity_id
_entity_poly.type
_entity_poly.pdbx_seq_one_letter_code
_entity_poly.pdbx_strand_id
1 'polypeptide(L)'
;MIAVSSGICDEDLLKTKPGIMSHSRWLTTANRILRLYVSSNDPSETLKTLATFIMKVYGPMWFAIKKMSSCFDGPKHLVDTIRKSRYLDDNLKKVVDPVIQRNGFYSHPENLLLSMLGDDNKVQREIAYRRIMKIRDADSSDGVRKFVVPDINMEANHYASLIYWHKENCVVTEPPLTKDISSERLKSVIDENNIREIVPELPCHTQCDGRKQHKRNCTGITLPHTVCRKVRQACDKCFSKCYRL
;
A
#
# COMPACT_ATOMS: atom_id res chain seq x y z
N MET A 1 -25.23 -7.45 -0.50
CA MET A 1 -23.93 -7.74 0.15
C MET A 1 -24.20 -8.12 1.61
N ILE A 2 -25.04 -9.14 1.86
CA ILE A 2 -25.69 -9.38 3.16
C ILE A 2 -24.71 -9.83 4.25
N ALA A 3 -23.69 -10.63 3.90
CA ALA A 3 -22.69 -11.10 4.86
C ALA A 3 -21.84 -9.98 5.48
N VAL A 4 -21.61 -8.89 4.76
CA VAL A 4 -20.77 -7.77 5.23
C VAL A 4 -21.53 -6.87 6.20
N SER A 5 -22.85 -6.73 6.02
CA SER A 5 -23.69 -5.93 6.91
C SER A 5 -24.26 -6.70 8.10
N SER A 6 -24.37 -8.02 8.01
CA SER A 6 -24.94 -8.87 9.07
C SER A 6 -23.91 -9.62 9.91
N GLY A 7 -22.65 -9.71 9.45
CA GLY A 7 -21.61 -10.52 10.10
C GLY A 7 -21.80 -12.04 9.93
N ILE A 8 -22.87 -12.49 9.27
CA ILE A 8 -23.18 -13.90 9.05
C ILE A 8 -22.48 -14.35 7.76
N CYS A 9 -21.57 -15.33 7.89
CA CYS A 9 -20.84 -15.90 6.77
C CYS A 9 -21.08 -17.41 6.72
N ASP A 10 -21.40 -17.89 5.52
CA ASP A 10 -21.71 -19.29 5.22
C ASP A 10 -20.53 -20.23 5.56
N GLU A 11 -20.80 -21.35 6.24
CA GLU A 11 -19.80 -22.33 6.69
C GLU A 11 -18.89 -22.84 5.56
N ASP A 12 -19.44 -23.05 4.37
CA ASP A 12 -18.68 -23.55 3.22
C ASP A 12 -17.71 -22.49 2.72
N LEU A 13 -18.10 -21.20 2.79
CA LEU A 13 -17.21 -20.07 2.49
C LEU A 13 -16.11 -19.90 3.56
N LEU A 14 -16.36 -20.28 4.83
CA LEU A 14 -15.32 -20.26 5.87
C LEU A 14 -14.25 -21.32 5.60
N LYS A 15 -14.65 -22.46 5.02
CA LYS A 15 -13.81 -23.64 4.76
C LYS A 15 -13.12 -23.59 3.39
N THR A 16 -13.60 -22.75 2.48
CA THR A 16 -13.03 -22.60 1.14
C THR A 16 -11.66 -21.93 1.22
N LYS A 17 -10.59 -22.71 0.95
CA LYS A 17 -9.25 -22.16 0.72
C LYS A 17 -9.17 -21.63 -0.72
N PRO A 18 -8.82 -20.35 -0.93
CA PRO A 18 -8.55 -19.87 -2.28
C PRO A 18 -7.37 -20.64 -2.88
N GLY A 19 -7.48 -21.00 -4.16
CA GLY A 19 -6.38 -21.66 -4.87
C GLY A 19 -5.10 -20.82 -4.91
N ILE A 20 -3.97 -21.47 -5.13
CA ILE A 20 -2.65 -20.82 -5.25
C ILE A 20 -2.67 -19.87 -6.46
N MET A 21 -2.56 -18.56 -6.22
CA MET A 21 -2.42 -17.58 -7.31
C MET A 21 -0.99 -17.56 -7.87
N SER A 22 -0.87 -17.50 -9.19
CA SER A 22 0.42 -17.45 -9.88
C SER A 22 1.04 -16.05 -9.83
N HIS A 23 2.03 -15.84 -8.95
CA HIS A 23 2.85 -14.61 -8.86
C HIS A 23 3.78 -14.40 -10.08
N SER A 24 3.91 -15.39 -10.95
CA SER A 24 4.94 -15.46 -11.99
C SER A 24 4.79 -14.39 -13.06
N ARG A 25 3.57 -13.97 -13.41
CA ARG A 25 3.30 -13.21 -14.65
C ARG A 25 4.09 -11.92 -14.80
N TRP A 26 4.26 -11.15 -13.73
CA TRP A 26 4.93 -9.86 -13.83
C TRP A 26 6.44 -9.94 -13.60
N LEU A 27 6.90 -10.81 -12.69
CA LEU A 27 8.33 -11.15 -12.60
C LEU A 27 8.83 -11.68 -13.97
N THR A 28 8.04 -12.51 -14.64
CA THR A 28 8.32 -12.96 -16.02
C THR A 28 8.37 -11.78 -17.00
N THR A 29 7.46 -10.80 -16.89
CA THR A 29 7.44 -9.63 -17.77
C THR A 29 8.65 -8.72 -17.54
N ALA A 30 8.97 -8.40 -16.28
CA ALA A 30 10.14 -7.61 -15.92
C ALA A 30 11.43 -8.30 -16.39
N ASN A 31 11.57 -9.60 -16.15
CA ASN A 31 12.71 -10.39 -16.62
C ASN A 31 12.81 -10.43 -18.16
N ARG A 32 11.68 -10.49 -18.88
CA ARG A 32 11.67 -10.40 -20.35
C ARG A 32 12.15 -9.03 -20.84
N ILE A 33 11.69 -7.94 -20.22
CA ILE A 33 12.13 -6.58 -20.57
C ILE A 33 13.63 -6.41 -20.31
N LEU A 34 14.13 -6.87 -19.15
CA LEU A 34 15.55 -6.80 -18.83
C LEU A 34 16.40 -7.65 -19.79
N ARG A 35 15.96 -8.87 -20.14
CA ARG A 35 16.66 -9.68 -21.16
C ARG A 35 16.69 -9.01 -22.51
N LEU A 36 15.56 -8.45 -22.95
CA LEU A 36 15.47 -7.70 -24.21
C LEU A 36 16.42 -6.50 -24.22
N TYR A 37 16.51 -5.77 -23.10
CA TYR A 37 17.44 -4.66 -22.92
C TYR A 37 18.90 -5.10 -23.07
N VAL A 38 19.30 -6.18 -22.38
CA VAL A 38 20.68 -6.70 -22.43
C VAL A 38 21.03 -7.30 -23.81
N SER A 39 20.07 -7.89 -24.50
CA SER A 39 20.30 -8.49 -25.84
C SER A 39 20.25 -7.48 -26.99
N SER A 40 19.93 -6.21 -26.73
CA SER A 40 19.82 -5.18 -27.76
C SER A 40 21.11 -4.38 -27.82
N ASN A 41 21.79 -4.38 -28.97
CA ASN A 41 23.02 -3.59 -29.18
C ASN A 41 22.77 -2.07 -29.12
N ASP A 42 21.60 -1.63 -29.58
CA ASP A 42 21.14 -0.23 -29.49
C ASP A 42 19.69 -0.18 -28.96
N PRO A 43 19.50 -0.21 -27.62
CA PRO A 43 18.17 -0.23 -27.05
C PRO A 43 17.48 1.13 -27.21
N SER A 44 16.20 1.11 -27.58
CA SER A 44 15.40 2.34 -27.67
C SER A 44 15.33 3.07 -26.33
N GLU A 45 15.16 4.40 -26.36
CA GLU A 45 14.99 5.21 -25.13
C GLU A 45 13.85 4.68 -24.26
N THR A 46 12.76 4.21 -24.87
CA THR A 46 11.66 3.56 -24.16
C THR A 46 12.11 2.30 -23.41
N LEU A 47 12.90 1.44 -24.05
CA LEU A 47 13.41 0.23 -23.43
C LEU A 47 14.40 0.56 -22.29
N LYS A 48 15.25 1.59 -22.46
CA LYS A 48 16.12 2.14 -21.41
C LYS A 48 15.30 2.65 -20.22
N THR A 49 14.24 3.42 -20.45
CA THR A 49 13.34 3.92 -19.41
C THR A 49 12.68 2.78 -18.64
N LEU A 50 12.16 1.76 -19.35
CA LEU A 50 11.50 0.62 -18.73
C LEU A 50 12.48 -0.23 -17.90
N ALA A 51 13.66 -0.54 -18.45
CA ALA A 51 14.70 -1.26 -17.72
C ALA A 51 15.15 -0.48 -16.48
N THR A 52 15.35 0.83 -16.62
CA THR A 52 15.70 1.73 -15.50
C THR A 52 14.61 1.75 -14.43
N PHE A 53 13.33 1.83 -14.81
CA PHE A 53 12.22 1.77 -13.88
C PHE A 53 12.14 0.43 -13.15
N ILE A 54 12.40 -0.67 -13.86
CA ILE A 54 12.44 -2.00 -13.26
C ILE A 54 13.53 -2.06 -12.18
N MET A 55 14.73 -1.56 -12.49
CA MET A 55 15.88 -1.61 -11.59
C MET A 55 15.77 -0.63 -10.42
N LYS A 56 15.25 0.58 -10.63
CA LYS A 56 15.20 1.64 -9.60
C LYS A 56 13.96 1.58 -8.71
N VAL A 57 12.82 1.13 -9.25
CA VAL A 57 11.52 1.18 -8.54
C VAL A 57 10.97 -0.22 -8.32
N TYR A 58 10.66 -0.95 -9.39
CA TYR A 58 9.89 -2.19 -9.28
C TYR A 58 10.63 -3.28 -8.48
N GLY A 59 11.88 -3.60 -8.85
CA GLY A 59 12.69 -4.63 -8.18
C GLY A 59 12.90 -4.32 -6.70
N PRO A 60 13.47 -3.15 -6.34
CA PRO A 60 13.67 -2.77 -4.95
C PRO A 60 12.39 -2.79 -4.12
N MET A 61 11.26 -2.29 -4.67
CA MET A 61 9.99 -2.33 -3.94
C MET A 61 9.47 -3.76 -3.74
N TRP A 62 9.57 -4.61 -4.76
CA TRP A 62 9.18 -6.02 -4.65
C TRP A 62 9.91 -6.71 -3.48
N PHE A 63 11.24 -6.52 -3.38
CA PHE A 63 12.03 -7.09 -2.28
C PHE A 63 11.68 -6.44 -0.94
N ALA A 64 11.51 -5.12 -0.88
CA ALA A 64 11.14 -4.41 0.33
C ALA A 64 9.82 -4.92 0.93
N ILE A 65 8.80 -5.11 0.09
CA ILE A 65 7.48 -5.61 0.52
C ILE A 65 7.56 -7.07 0.98
N LYS A 66 8.41 -7.89 0.34
CA LYS A 66 8.60 -9.28 0.75
C LYS A 66 9.37 -9.40 2.05
N LYS A 67 10.38 -8.56 2.27
CA LYS A 67 11.19 -8.54 3.49
C LYS A 67 10.41 -7.94 4.67
N MET A 68 9.75 -6.80 4.47
CA MET A 68 8.98 -6.07 5.48
C MET A 68 7.51 -6.22 5.15
N SER A 69 7.00 -7.42 5.37
CA SER A 69 5.67 -7.78 4.92
C SER A 69 4.57 -7.30 5.86
N SER A 70 4.88 -6.77 7.04
CA SER A 70 3.88 -6.44 8.05
C SER A 70 2.96 -5.28 7.65
N CYS A 71 1.71 -5.28 8.12
CA CYS A 71 0.75 -4.21 7.92
C CYS A 71 1.24 -2.86 8.46
N PHE A 72 2.10 -2.87 9.49
CA PHE A 72 2.80 -1.69 10.02
C PHE A 72 3.73 -1.03 9.00
N ASP A 73 4.18 -1.74 7.97
CA ASP A 73 5.16 -1.23 6.99
C ASP A 73 4.49 -0.76 5.68
N GLY A 74 3.18 -0.97 5.51
CA GLY A 74 2.44 -0.60 4.30
C GLY A 74 2.60 0.87 3.87
N PRO A 75 2.39 1.85 4.77
CA PRO A 75 2.61 3.26 4.46
C PRO A 75 4.08 3.62 4.16
N LYS A 76 5.04 2.91 4.78
CA LYS A 76 6.47 3.07 4.48
C LYS A 76 6.75 2.65 3.03
N HIS A 77 6.17 1.54 2.57
CA HIS A 77 6.28 1.12 1.17
C HIS A 77 5.66 2.11 0.18
N LEU A 78 4.55 2.75 0.56
CA LEU A 78 3.89 3.75 -0.26
C LEU A 78 4.78 4.99 -0.45
N VAL A 79 5.32 5.54 0.64
CA VAL A 79 6.23 6.70 0.55
C VAL A 79 7.52 6.36 -0.19
N ASP A 80 8.07 5.16 0.00
CA ASP A 80 9.25 4.71 -0.74
C ASP A 80 8.98 4.56 -2.24
N THR A 81 7.79 4.11 -2.63
CA THR A 81 7.39 4.07 -4.05
C THR A 81 7.33 5.47 -4.64
N ILE A 82 6.73 6.43 -3.91
CA ILE A 82 6.68 7.84 -4.33
C ILE A 82 8.10 8.38 -4.52
N ARG A 83 8.94 8.28 -3.49
CA ARG A 83 10.34 8.74 -3.49
C ARG A 83 11.15 8.14 -4.64
N LYS A 84 11.08 6.82 -4.81
CA LYS A 84 11.79 6.11 -5.89
C LYS A 84 11.29 6.48 -7.27
N SER A 85 10.06 6.95 -7.43
CA SER A 85 9.52 7.37 -8.72
C SER A 85 9.83 8.84 -9.07
N ARG A 86 10.34 9.66 -8.12
CA ARG A 86 10.54 11.10 -8.35
C ARG A 86 11.60 11.43 -9.40
N TYR A 87 12.52 10.51 -9.72
CA TYR A 87 13.51 10.70 -10.79
C TYR A 87 12.90 10.72 -12.20
N LEU A 88 11.66 10.24 -12.36
CA LEU A 88 10.99 10.22 -13.64
C LEU A 88 10.73 11.64 -14.14
N ASP A 89 10.70 11.81 -15.47
CA ASP A 89 10.27 13.06 -16.08
C ASP A 89 8.78 13.35 -15.81
N ASP A 90 8.36 14.58 -16.04
CA ASP A 90 7.00 15.02 -15.74
C ASP A 90 5.93 14.33 -16.58
N ASN A 91 6.25 13.88 -17.79
CA ASN A 91 5.29 13.14 -18.63
C ASN A 91 5.03 11.75 -18.06
N LEU A 92 6.07 11.08 -17.56
CA LEU A 92 5.96 9.79 -16.89
C LEU A 92 5.32 9.94 -15.49
N LYS A 93 5.61 11.00 -14.75
CA LYS A 93 4.93 11.31 -13.47
C LYS A 93 3.42 11.49 -13.66
N LYS A 94 2.97 12.18 -14.71
CA LYS A 94 1.54 12.29 -15.06
C LYS A 94 0.85 10.94 -15.28
N VAL A 95 1.60 9.89 -15.59
CA VAL A 95 1.10 8.52 -15.75
C VAL A 95 1.17 7.75 -14.44
N VAL A 96 2.27 7.89 -13.70
CA VAL A 96 2.57 7.15 -12.47
C VAL A 96 1.77 7.65 -11.28
N ASP A 97 1.65 8.96 -11.10
CA ASP A 97 1.06 9.56 -9.90
C ASP A 97 -0.43 9.23 -9.77
N PRO A 98 -1.26 9.26 -10.84
CA PRO A 98 -2.64 8.76 -10.76
C PRO A 98 -2.75 7.27 -10.45
N VAL A 99 -1.69 6.50 -10.69
CA VAL A 99 -1.66 5.07 -10.35
C VAL A 99 -1.32 4.88 -8.88
N ILE A 100 -0.38 5.68 -8.36
CA ILE A 100 -0.08 5.73 -6.94
C ILE A 100 -1.32 6.18 -6.16
N GLN A 101 -1.97 7.27 -6.58
CA GLN A 101 -3.20 7.78 -5.98
C GLN A 101 -4.31 6.71 -5.93
N ARG A 102 -4.57 5.99 -7.02
CA ARG A 102 -5.64 4.98 -7.06
C ARG A 102 -5.34 3.72 -6.24
N ASN A 103 -4.08 3.43 -5.94
CA ASN A 103 -3.68 2.23 -5.20
C ASN A 103 -3.18 2.55 -3.78
N GLY A 104 -3.13 3.81 -3.37
CA GLY A 104 -2.55 4.22 -2.11
C GLY A 104 -3.46 4.03 -0.90
N PHE A 105 -4.17 2.92 -0.77
CA PHE A 105 -5.04 2.65 0.40
C PHE A 105 -4.26 2.66 1.74
N TYR A 106 -2.95 2.41 1.72
CA TYR A 106 -2.11 2.58 2.90
C TYR A 106 -1.93 4.05 3.33
N SER A 107 -2.39 5.04 2.58
CA SER A 107 -2.47 6.43 3.03
C SER A 107 -3.67 6.70 3.93
N HIS A 108 -4.59 5.74 4.12
CA HIS A 108 -5.70 5.92 5.04
C HIS A 108 -5.20 6.28 6.45
N PRO A 109 -5.85 7.24 7.16
CA PRO A 109 -5.41 7.68 8.48
C PRO A 109 -5.25 6.53 9.48
N GLU A 110 -6.15 5.54 9.43
CA GLU A 110 -6.05 4.34 10.26
C GLU A 110 -4.78 3.51 10.02
N ASN A 111 -4.38 3.36 8.76
CA ASN A 111 -3.19 2.59 8.39
C ASN A 111 -1.93 3.35 8.81
N LEU A 112 -1.95 4.69 8.71
CA LEU A 112 -0.89 5.55 9.21
C LEU A 112 -0.77 5.49 10.73
N LEU A 113 -1.88 5.53 11.47
CA LEU A 113 -1.89 5.39 12.92
C LEU A 113 -1.35 4.03 13.35
N LEU A 114 -1.72 2.97 12.65
CA LEU A 114 -1.18 1.63 12.91
C LEU A 114 0.34 1.63 12.73
N SER A 115 0.85 2.12 11.60
CA SER A 115 2.29 2.25 11.37
C SER A 115 3.02 3.09 12.41
N MET A 116 2.40 4.17 12.87
CA MET A 116 2.95 5.03 13.93
C MET A 116 3.04 4.30 15.27
N LEU A 117 2.07 3.45 15.62
CA LEU A 117 2.12 2.62 16.84
C LEU A 117 3.27 1.61 16.81
N GLY A 118 3.61 1.07 15.64
CA GLY A 118 4.69 0.12 15.43
C GLY A 118 6.01 0.73 14.97
N ASP A 119 6.16 2.05 15.12
CA ASP A 119 7.38 2.76 14.78
C ASP A 119 8.37 2.70 15.95
N ASP A 120 9.67 2.60 15.66
CA ASP A 120 10.71 2.57 16.69
C ASP A 120 10.84 3.91 17.42
N ASN A 121 10.43 5.01 16.78
CA ASN A 121 10.42 6.34 17.38
C ASN A 121 9.24 6.50 18.35
N LYS A 122 9.56 6.60 19.65
CA LYS A 122 8.60 6.84 20.74
C LYS A 122 7.68 8.03 20.48
N VAL A 123 8.18 9.10 19.84
CA VAL A 123 7.37 10.29 19.53
C VAL A 123 6.25 9.96 18.53
N GLN A 124 6.50 9.09 17.55
CA GLN A 124 5.47 8.65 16.60
C GLN A 124 4.40 7.81 17.31
N ARG A 125 4.82 6.89 18.20
CA ARG A 125 3.89 6.07 19.00
C ARG A 125 2.98 6.95 19.87
N GLU A 126 3.55 7.95 20.53
CA GLU A 126 2.82 8.93 21.36
C GLU A 126 1.79 9.73 20.53
N ILE A 127 2.17 10.20 19.34
CA ILE A 127 1.25 10.91 18.42
C ILE A 127 0.09 10.01 18.02
N ALA A 128 0.37 8.75 17.68
CA ALA A 128 -0.67 7.79 17.33
C ALA A 128 -1.63 7.53 18.49
N TYR A 129 -1.10 7.25 19.68
CA TYR A 129 -1.89 7.02 20.88
C TYR A 129 -2.83 8.18 21.17
N ARG A 130 -2.32 9.42 21.21
CA ARG A 130 -3.14 10.63 21.45
C ARG A 130 -4.27 10.78 20.45
N ARG A 131 -4.00 10.49 19.17
CA ARG A 131 -5.03 10.55 18.12
C ARG A 131 -6.09 9.48 18.31
N ILE A 132 -5.70 8.26 18.68
CA ILE A 132 -6.66 7.17 18.95
C ILE A 132 -7.53 7.52 20.15
N MET A 133 -6.95 8.03 21.25
CA MET A 133 -7.73 8.45 22.43
C MET A 133 -8.76 9.51 22.07
N LYS A 134 -8.36 10.54 21.32
CA LYS A 134 -9.28 11.57 20.84
C LYS A 134 -10.43 11.01 19.99
N ILE A 135 -10.19 9.96 19.20
CA ILE A 135 -11.23 9.32 18.38
C ILE A 135 -12.20 8.53 19.25
N ARG A 136 -11.69 7.84 20.29
CA ARG A 136 -12.53 7.10 21.25
C ARG A 136 -13.41 8.03 22.07
N ASP A 137 -12.88 9.18 22.49
CA ASP A 137 -13.61 10.18 23.26
C ASP A 137 -14.73 10.89 22.46
N ALA A 138 -14.61 10.90 21.12
CA ALA A 138 -15.50 11.66 20.25
C ALA A 138 -16.82 10.94 19.88
N ASP A 139 -17.22 9.90 20.63
CA ASP A 139 -18.36 9.00 20.37
C ASP A 139 -18.50 8.63 18.88
N SER A 140 -17.88 7.52 18.49
CA SER A 140 -17.83 7.10 17.09
C SER A 140 -19.23 7.01 16.48
N SER A 141 -19.56 7.95 15.60
CA SER A 141 -20.77 7.88 14.77
C SER A 141 -20.84 6.49 14.11
N ASP A 142 -21.96 5.81 14.27
CA ASP A 142 -22.25 4.44 13.81
C ASP A 142 -22.32 4.30 12.27
N GLY A 143 -21.68 5.23 11.55
CA GLY A 143 -21.65 5.31 10.11
C GLY A 143 -20.70 4.29 9.50
N VAL A 144 -21.18 3.60 8.46
CA VAL A 144 -20.34 2.75 7.61
C VAL A 144 -19.18 3.57 7.04
N ARG A 145 -17.94 3.16 7.34
CA ARG A 145 -16.73 3.83 6.82
C ARG A 145 -16.76 3.89 5.29
N LYS A 146 -16.66 5.10 4.73
CA LYS A 146 -16.45 5.30 3.29
C LYS A 146 -14.98 5.00 2.96
N PHE A 147 -14.77 3.96 2.17
CA PHE A 147 -13.44 3.49 1.82
C PHE A 147 -12.93 4.17 0.53
N VAL A 148 -12.55 5.44 0.65
CA VAL A 148 -12.05 6.27 -0.46
C VAL A 148 -10.61 6.67 -0.18
N VAL A 149 -9.70 6.44 -1.14
CA VAL A 149 -8.28 6.76 -0.98
C VAL A 149 -8.13 8.28 -0.75
N PRO A 150 -7.51 8.72 0.36
CA PRO A 150 -7.24 10.14 0.62
C PRO A 150 -6.32 10.73 -0.45
N ASP A 151 -6.38 12.06 -0.64
CA ASP A 151 -5.41 12.77 -1.47
C ASP A 151 -4.00 12.56 -0.92
N ILE A 152 -3.14 11.94 -1.72
CA ILE A 152 -1.77 11.60 -1.33
C ILE A 152 -0.85 12.77 -1.66
N ASN A 153 -0.04 13.17 -0.68
CA ASN A 153 1.06 14.09 -0.89
C ASN A 153 2.19 13.41 -1.67
N MET A 154 2.30 13.70 -2.97
CA MET A 154 3.34 13.15 -3.86
C MET A 154 4.76 13.68 -3.56
N GLU A 155 4.88 14.68 -2.69
CA GLU A 155 6.16 15.24 -2.22
C GLU A 155 6.49 14.77 -0.79
N ALA A 156 5.77 13.77 -0.27
CA ALA A 156 6.02 13.23 1.06
C ALA A 156 7.41 12.56 1.15
N ASN A 157 8.22 13.03 2.10
CA ASN A 157 9.50 12.40 2.45
C ASN A 157 9.39 11.44 3.64
N HIS A 158 8.28 11.48 4.37
CA HIS A 158 8.00 10.64 5.52
C HIS A 158 6.57 10.11 5.45
N TYR A 159 6.33 8.86 5.89
CA TYR A 159 5.02 8.22 5.77
C TYR A 159 3.93 8.99 6.55
N ALA A 160 4.27 9.60 7.70
CA ALA A 160 3.35 10.44 8.46
C ALA A 160 2.82 11.65 7.67
N SER A 161 3.55 12.08 6.62
CA SER A 161 3.21 13.23 5.78
C SER A 161 2.53 12.83 4.47
N LEU A 162 2.11 11.57 4.32
CA LEU A 162 1.41 11.07 3.14
C LEU A 162 0.04 11.71 2.92
N ILE A 163 -0.59 12.20 4.00
CA ILE A 163 -1.89 12.87 3.94
C ILE A 163 -1.86 14.21 4.67
N TYR A 164 -2.79 15.07 4.30
CA TYR A 164 -3.06 16.32 4.98
C TYR A 164 -4.07 16.10 6.11
N TRP A 165 -3.57 15.82 7.32
CA TRP A 165 -4.37 15.48 8.50
C TRP A 165 -5.45 16.52 8.89
N HIS A 166 -5.27 17.78 8.49
CA HIS A 166 -6.18 18.89 8.80
C HIS A 166 -7.13 19.25 7.65
N LYS A 167 -7.13 18.50 6.55
CA LYS A 167 -8.02 18.76 5.41
C LYS A 167 -9.45 18.29 5.75
N GLU A 168 -10.46 19.06 5.36
CA GLU A 168 -11.88 18.79 5.67
C GLU A 168 -12.36 17.38 5.27
N ASN A 169 -11.80 16.80 4.20
CA ASN A 169 -12.15 15.46 3.73
C ASN A 169 -11.36 14.32 4.42
N CYS A 170 -10.46 14.63 5.35
CA CYS A 170 -9.63 13.64 6.05
C CYS A 170 -10.31 13.16 7.34
N VAL A 171 -11.30 12.27 7.20
CA VAL A 171 -11.95 11.65 8.36
C VAL A 171 -11.01 10.62 9.00
N VAL A 172 -10.47 10.97 10.17
CA VAL A 172 -9.64 10.07 10.95
C VAL A 172 -10.54 9.13 11.75
N THR A 173 -10.32 7.83 11.59
CA THR A 173 -11.09 6.79 12.29
C THR A 173 -10.12 5.84 12.97
N GLU A 174 -10.57 5.21 14.06
CA GLU A 174 -9.74 4.28 14.80
C GLU A 174 -9.37 3.06 13.93
N PRO A 175 -8.11 2.60 13.96
CA PRO A 175 -7.73 1.35 13.32
C PRO A 175 -8.57 0.17 13.85
N PRO A 176 -9.17 -0.66 12.98
CA PRO A 176 -9.94 -1.84 13.41
C PRO A 176 -9.16 -2.78 14.33
N LEU A 177 -7.84 -2.86 14.12
CA LEU A 177 -6.95 -3.71 14.92
C LEU A 177 -6.70 -3.18 16.34
N THR A 178 -7.07 -1.93 16.63
CA THR A 178 -6.93 -1.35 17.97
C THR A 178 -8.25 -1.28 18.73
N LYS A 179 -9.39 -1.48 18.07
CA LYS A 179 -10.73 -1.32 18.69
C LYS A 179 -10.94 -2.20 19.93
N ASP A 180 -10.46 -3.44 19.88
CA ASP A 180 -10.64 -4.40 20.98
C ASP A 180 -9.52 -4.29 22.05
N ILE A 181 -8.59 -3.35 21.89
CA ILE A 181 -7.47 -3.14 22.81
C ILE A 181 -7.82 -2.01 23.79
N SER A 182 -7.67 -2.24 25.10
CA SER A 182 -7.91 -1.19 26.10
C SER A 182 -6.96 0.00 25.95
N SER A 183 -7.39 1.17 26.41
CA SER A 183 -6.58 2.39 26.35
C SER A 183 -5.30 2.27 27.18
N GLU A 184 -5.35 1.59 28.32
CA GLU A 184 -4.21 1.30 29.19
C GLU A 184 -3.20 0.38 28.50
N ARG A 185 -3.69 -0.64 27.78
CA ARG A 185 -2.84 -1.56 27.03
C ARG A 185 -2.20 -0.89 25.82
N LEU A 186 -2.91 0.01 25.12
CA LEU A 186 -2.32 0.84 24.07
C LEU A 186 -1.29 1.84 24.63
N LYS A 187 -1.44 2.29 25.88
CA LYS A 187 -0.48 3.18 26.51
C LYS A 187 0.85 2.48 26.78
N SER A 188 0.84 1.21 27.19
CA SER A 188 2.07 0.45 27.46
C SER A 188 2.96 0.30 26.21
N VAL A 189 2.35 0.25 25.02
CA VAL A 189 3.04 0.22 23.73
C VAL A 189 4.00 1.39 23.51
N ILE A 190 3.70 2.57 24.08
CA ILE A 190 4.54 3.75 23.91
C ILE A 190 5.95 3.50 24.45
N ASP A 191 6.06 2.84 25.61
CA ASP A 191 7.33 2.55 26.25
C ASP A 191 7.91 1.20 25.81
N GLU A 192 7.06 0.17 25.72
CA GLU A 192 7.48 -1.22 25.49
C GLU A 192 7.72 -1.56 24.00
N ASN A 193 7.18 -0.77 23.07
CA ASN A 193 7.20 -1.03 21.62
C ASN A 193 6.72 -2.46 21.23
N ASN A 194 5.80 -3.02 22.00
CA ASN A 194 5.32 -4.39 21.87
C ASN A 194 4.00 -4.50 21.08
N ILE A 195 3.60 -3.48 20.30
CA ILE A 195 2.35 -3.53 19.53
C ILE A 195 2.27 -4.76 18.61
N ARG A 196 3.42 -5.23 18.12
CA ARG A 196 3.53 -6.42 17.27
C ARG A 196 3.20 -7.73 18.00
N GLU A 197 3.24 -7.73 19.33
CA GLU A 197 2.83 -8.85 20.19
C GLU A 197 1.32 -8.79 20.51
N ILE A 198 0.73 -7.59 20.47
CA ILE A 198 -0.67 -7.34 20.83
C ILE A 198 -1.58 -7.46 19.60
N VAL A 199 -1.12 -6.96 18.45
CA VAL A 199 -1.86 -6.96 17.20
C VAL A 199 -1.36 -8.09 16.30
N PRO A 200 -2.25 -8.91 15.70
CA PRO A 200 -1.84 -9.96 14.78
C PRO A 200 -0.97 -9.43 13.64
N GLU A 201 0.13 -10.13 13.35
CA GLU A 201 1.00 -9.79 12.22
C GLU A 201 0.31 -10.14 10.90
N LEU A 202 -0.48 -9.20 10.40
CA LEU A 202 -1.10 -9.31 9.09
C LEU A 202 -0.14 -8.81 8.02
N PRO A 203 0.01 -9.52 6.89
CA PRO A 203 0.84 -9.01 5.81
C PRO A 203 0.17 -7.82 5.12
N CYS A 204 0.93 -6.75 4.86
CA CYS A 204 0.53 -5.59 4.06
C CYS A 204 0.22 -5.95 2.60
N HIS A 205 0.54 -7.18 2.20
CA HIS A 205 0.28 -7.73 0.89
C HIS A 205 -0.54 -9.03 0.95
N THR A 206 -1.78 -8.94 1.39
CA THR A 206 -2.73 -10.06 1.27
C THR A 206 -3.21 -10.16 -0.17
N GLN A 207 -2.76 -11.19 -0.92
CA GLN A 207 -3.26 -11.49 -2.27
C GLN A 207 -4.34 -12.58 -2.28
N CYS A 208 -4.51 -13.34 -1.20
CA CYS A 208 -5.54 -14.34 -0.92
C CYS A 208 -5.82 -14.23 0.59
N ASP A 209 -7.03 -13.94 1.07
CA ASP A 209 -8.01 -14.98 1.42
C ASP A 209 -9.45 -14.47 1.43
N GLY A 210 -10.38 -15.32 0.99
CA GLY A 210 -11.81 -15.06 0.96
C GLY A 210 -12.38 -14.44 2.24
N ARG A 211 -13.14 -13.36 2.03
CA ARG A 211 -14.35 -12.92 2.77
C ARG A 211 -14.33 -12.78 4.31
N LYS A 212 -13.23 -12.94 5.04
CA LYS A 212 -13.21 -12.60 6.49
C LYS A 212 -12.51 -11.28 6.86
N GLN A 213 -11.71 -10.71 5.96
CA GLN A 213 -11.23 -9.32 6.02
C GLN A 213 -10.98 -8.74 4.62
N HIS A 214 -11.63 -9.34 3.61
CA HIS A 214 -11.24 -9.21 2.22
C HIS A 214 -11.99 -8.08 1.51
N LYS A 215 -11.33 -6.92 1.42
CA LYS A 215 -11.28 -6.02 0.24
C LYS A 215 -10.54 -4.69 0.47
N ARG A 216 -10.07 -4.38 1.68
CA ARG A 216 -9.74 -2.98 2.02
C ARG A 216 -8.23 -2.63 1.96
N ASN A 217 -7.29 -3.46 2.44
CA ASN A 217 -5.87 -3.06 2.50
C ASN A 217 -4.93 -3.76 1.49
N CYS A 218 -5.45 -4.29 0.39
CA CYS A 218 -4.69 -5.17 -0.51
C CYS A 218 -3.95 -4.40 -1.63
N THR A 219 -2.95 -3.57 -1.31
CA THR A 219 -2.16 -2.90 -2.38
C THR A 219 -0.65 -2.87 -2.27
N GLY A 220 -0.03 -3.45 -1.23
CA GLY A 220 1.43 -3.45 -1.10
C GLY A 220 2.14 -3.94 -2.35
N ILE A 221 1.81 -5.15 -2.83
CA ILE A 221 2.38 -5.69 -4.08
C ILE A 221 1.78 -5.05 -5.33
N THR A 222 0.48 -4.77 -5.39
CA THR A 222 -0.11 -4.30 -6.65
C THR A 222 0.32 -2.90 -7.02
N LEU A 223 0.77 -2.06 -6.08
CA LEU A 223 1.21 -0.71 -6.38
C LEU A 223 2.43 -0.68 -7.33
N PRO A 224 3.60 -1.27 -7.00
CA PRO A 224 4.72 -1.34 -7.94
C PRO A 224 4.36 -2.00 -9.27
N HIS A 225 3.54 -3.05 -9.25
CA HIS A 225 3.10 -3.76 -10.45
C HIS A 225 2.18 -2.91 -11.34
N THR A 226 1.23 -2.18 -10.76
CA THR A 226 0.27 -1.35 -11.50
C THR A 226 0.95 -0.10 -12.04
N VAL A 227 1.86 0.50 -11.25
CA VAL A 227 2.69 1.61 -11.71
C VAL A 227 3.53 1.16 -12.90
N CYS A 228 4.25 0.03 -12.79
CA CYS A 228 5.08 -0.48 -13.88
C CYS A 228 4.27 -0.82 -15.14
N ARG A 229 3.06 -1.39 -14.99
CA ARG A 229 2.15 -1.66 -16.12
C ARG A 229 1.72 -0.37 -16.83
N LYS A 230 1.48 0.70 -16.07
CA LYS A 230 1.02 1.98 -16.62
C LYS A 230 2.15 2.78 -17.26
N VAL A 231 3.35 2.73 -16.71
CA VAL A 231 4.58 3.21 -17.36
C VAL A 231 4.73 2.50 -18.71
N ARG A 232 4.65 1.16 -18.75
CA ARG A 232 4.66 0.40 -20.00
C ARG A 232 3.58 0.85 -20.98
N GLN A 233 2.32 0.99 -20.54
CA GLN A 233 1.23 1.45 -21.41
C GLN A 233 1.42 2.88 -21.93
N ALA A 234 2.02 3.78 -21.15
CA ALA A 234 2.30 5.14 -21.61
C ALA A 234 3.44 5.17 -22.62
N CYS A 235 4.49 4.40 -22.36
CA CYS A 235 5.55 4.13 -23.34
C CYS A 235 4.99 3.51 -24.62
N ASP A 236 4.05 2.56 -24.51
CA ASP A 236 3.37 1.91 -25.65
C ASP A 236 2.34 2.84 -26.35
N LYS A 237 1.76 3.83 -25.67
CA LYS A 237 0.87 4.83 -26.30
C LYS A 237 1.61 5.86 -27.16
N CYS A 238 2.90 6.08 -26.89
CA CYS A 238 3.81 6.74 -27.85
C CYS A 238 4.15 5.83 -29.06
N PHE A 239 3.60 4.62 -29.11
CA PHE A 239 4.02 3.53 -29.98
C PHE A 239 2.85 2.89 -30.73
N SER A 240 2.03 3.71 -31.41
CA SER A 240 1.11 3.20 -32.46
C SER A 240 1.84 2.67 -33.71
N LYS A 241 3.12 2.28 -33.61
CA LYS A 241 3.88 1.75 -34.76
C LYS A 241 4.69 0.48 -34.57
N CYS A 242 4.84 -0.13 -33.39
CA CYS A 242 5.77 -1.27 -33.31
C CYS A 242 5.41 -2.40 -32.33
N TYR A 243 4.23 -3.02 -32.41
CA TYR A 243 4.14 -4.43 -31.94
C TYR A 243 3.24 -5.27 -32.86
N ARG A 244 3.87 -5.95 -33.82
CA ARG A 244 3.67 -7.41 -34.01
C ARG A 244 4.96 -8.10 -33.56
N LEU A 245 4.98 -8.56 -32.32
CA LEU A 245 5.75 -9.71 -31.82
C LEU A 245 5.01 -10.27 -30.61
#